data_AF-A0A9W9NDG3-F1
#
_entry.id   AF-A0A9W9NDG3-F1
#
_cell.length_a   1.000
_cell.length_b   1.000
_cell.length_c   1.000
_cell.angle_alpha   90.00
_cell.angle_beta   90.00
_cell.angle_gamma   90.00
#
_symmetry.space_group_name_H-M   'P 1'
#
loop_
_entity.id
_entity.type
_entity.pdbx_description
1 polymer ?
#
loop_
_entity_poly.entity_id
_entity_poly.type
_entity_poly.pdbx_seq_one_letter_code
_entity_poly.pdbx_strand_id
1 'polypeptide(L)'
;MSHENGLFPVWCDDFRPQNILINKDERVAGVVGWEFTYTAPVEVTRTPPWWLLLEKPEYWTQGLDDWCAQHEKRLPVILQAIMKCEEEACQTGNGQLQESQRLSSQMRRSWESADFWIMYAARNNFAFDAIYWNKIDQRFFGSSGSDNNICDVWKRLGLLEPEESEVMEKYSSLKLQENKTRVLSWGPDEYTAEYMAKMKA
;
A
#
# COMPACT_ATOMS: atom_id res chain seq x y z
N MET A 1 22.64 4.60 2.85
CA MET A 1 22.60 3.36 3.67
C MET A 1 21.94 2.30 2.80
N SER A 2 22.51 1.12 2.65
CA SER A 2 21.85 0.07 1.87
C SER A 2 20.66 -0.47 2.68
N HIS A 3 19.45 -0.27 2.15
CA HIS A 3 18.22 -0.84 2.72
C HIS A 3 18.09 -2.35 2.43
N GLU A 4 19.06 -2.93 1.70
CA GLU A 4 19.10 -4.36 1.34
C GLU A 4 19.27 -5.29 2.54
N ASN A 5 19.77 -4.78 3.67
CA ASN A 5 19.96 -5.55 4.92
C ASN A 5 19.03 -5.09 6.05
N GLY A 6 17.92 -4.40 5.71
CA GLY A 6 16.97 -3.89 6.69
C GLY A 6 16.35 -5.00 7.55
N LEU A 7 15.78 -4.65 8.71
CA LEU A 7 14.97 -5.61 9.44
C LEU A 7 13.74 -5.93 8.59
N PHE A 8 13.49 -7.23 8.36
CA PHE A 8 12.29 -7.74 7.72
C PHE A 8 11.38 -8.38 8.77
N PRO A 9 10.71 -7.57 9.62
CA PRO A 9 9.83 -8.11 10.66
C PRO A 9 8.67 -8.91 10.05
N VAL A 10 8.21 -9.90 10.80
CA VAL A 10 6.92 -10.55 10.52
C VAL A 10 5.81 -9.54 10.74
N TRP A 11 4.96 -9.36 9.74
CA TRP A 11 3.87 -8.40 9.71
C TRP A 11 2.62 -9.03 9.11
N CYS A 12 1.44 -8.64 9.60
CA CYS A 12 0.15 -9.02 9.02
C CYS A 12 -0.62 -7.75 8.65
N ASP A 13 -1.03 -7.64 7.39
CA ASP A 13 -1.73 -6.48 6.86
C ASP A 13 -3.21 -6.40 7.29
N ASP A 14 -3.78 -7.50 7.82
CA ASP A 14 -5.21 -7.63 8.05
C ASP A 14 -5.59 -7.80 9.54
N PHE A 15 -4.96 -7.06 10.45
CA PHE A 15 -5.41 -7.00 11.86
C PHE A 15 -6.66 -6.13 12.09
N ARG A 16 -7.59 -6.18 11.14
CA ARG A 16 -8.88 -5.49 11.25
C ARG A 16 -9.73 -6.02 12.40
N PRO A 17 -10.65 -5.20 12.96
CA PRO A 17 -11.55 -5.66 14.01
C PRO A 17 -12.33 -6.94 13.68
N GLN A 18 -12.62 -7.19 12.40
CA GLN A 18 -13.30 -8.40 11.92
C GLN A 18 -12.50 -9.69 12.19
N ASN A 19 -11.18 -9.58 12.35
CA ASN A 19 -10.27 -10.69 12.62
C ASN A 19 -9.94 -10.84 14.13
N ILE A 20 -10.58 -10.06 15.00
CA ILE A 20 -10.38 -10.12 16.46
C ILE A 20 -11.60 -10.78 17.10
N LEU A 21 -11.40 -11.94 17.73
CA LEU A 21 -12.43 -12.65 18.46
C LEU A 21 -12.53 -12.11 19.89
N ILE A 22 -13.74 -11.81 20.34
CA ILE A 22 -14.02 -11.30 21.69
C ILE A 22 -14.91 -12.29 22.44
N ASN A 23 -14.60 -12.55 23.71
CA ASN A 23 -15.41 -13.41 24.57
C ASN A 23 -16.57 -12.64 25.25
N LYS A 24 -17.38 -13.35 26.04
CA LYS A 24 -18.53 -12.77 26.77
C LYS A 24 -18.16 -11.66 27.77
N ASP A 25 -16.88 -11.57 28.17
CA ASP A 25 -16.36 -10.60 29.13
C ASP A 25 -15.67 -9.42 28.42
N GLU A 26 -15.93 -9.24 27.12
CA GLU A 26 -15.35 -8.20 26.26
C GLU A 26 -13.82 -8.25 26.15
N ARG A 27 -13.22 -9.43 26.36
CA ARG A 27 -11.77 -9.65 26.21
C ARG A 27 -11.43 -10.34 24.91
N VAL A 28 -10.27 -9.99 24.36
CA VAL A 28 -9.71 -10.68 23.19
C VAL A 28 -9.49 -12.16 23.53
N ALA A 29 -10.18 -13.03 22.81
CA ALA A 29 -10.09 -14.48 22.93
C ALA A 29 -9.13 -15.10 21.91
N GLY A 30 -8.90 -14.41 20.79
CA GLY A 30 -8.01 -14.86 19.73
C GLY A 30 -7.98 -13.90 18.55
N VAL A 31 -7.00 -14.11 17.68
CA VAL A 31 -6.83 -13.38 16.43
C VAL A 31 -6.79 -14.39 15.30
N VAL A 32 -7.60 -14.17 14.26
CA VAL A 32 -7.65 -14.97 13.02
C VAL A 32 -7.12 -14.15 11.85
N GLY A 33 -7.20 -14.65 10.61
CA GLY A 33 -6.77 -13.88 9.43
C GLY A 33 -5.25 -13.86 9.20
N TRP A 34 -4.54 -14.92 9.59
CA TRP A 34 -3.08 -14.98 9.48
C TRP A 34 -2.57 -15.22 8.04
N GLU A 35 -3.45 -15.50 7.08
CA GLU A 35 -3.11 -15.72 5.66
C GLU A 35 -2.44 -14.52 4.98
N PHE A 36 -2.53 -13.32 5.57
CA PHE A 36 -1.86 -12.10 5.09
C PHE A 36 -0.57 -11.79 5.88
N THR A 37 0.03 -12.79 6.52
CA THR A 37 1.26 -12.64 7.30
C THR A 37 2.50 -12.93 6.45
N TYR A 38 3.47 -12.04 6.46
CA TYR A 38 4.72 -12.16 5.70
C TYR A 38 5.87 -11.39 6.37
N THR A 39 7.10 -11.60 5.92
CA THR A 39 8.24 -10.75 6.31
C THR A 39 8.23 -9.49 5.46
N ALA A 40 7.93 -8.34 6.06
CA ALA A 40 7.75 -7.08 5.36
C ALA A 40 8.98 -6.16 5.53
N PRO A 41 9.27 -5.26 4.58
CA PRO A 41 10.15 -4.12 4.84
C PRO A 41 9.68 -3.37 6.09
N VAL A 42 10.61 -2.90 6.93
CA VAL A 42 10.28 -2.20 8.17
C VAL A 42 9.40 -0.95 7.92
N GLU A 43 9.53 -0.33 6.75
CA GLU A 43 8.71 0.81 6.34
C GLU A 43 7.21 0.47 6.30
N VAL A 44 6.84 -0.79 6.02
CA VAL A 44 5.44 -1.24 6.02
C VAL A 44 4.88 -1.22 7.44
N THR A 45 5.61 -1.76 8.41
CA THR A 45 5.17 -1.83 9.82
C THR A 45 5.09 -0.44 10.46
N ARG A 46 5.81 0.51 9.89
CA ARG A 46 5.80 1.93 10.25
C ARG A 46 4.63 2.72 9.68
N THR A 47 3.76 2.11 8.90
CA THR A 47 2.60 2.80 8.33
C THR A 47 1.38 2.56 9.21
N PRO A 48 0.55 3.60 9.48
CA PRO A 48 -0.69 3.38 10.19
C PRO A 48 -1.60 2.42 9.41
N PRO A 49 -2.45 1.64 10.08
CA PRO A 49 -3.36 0.74 9.38
C PRO A 49 -4.35 1.54 8.51
N TRP A 50 -4.54 1.10 7.27
CA TRP A 50 -5.56 1.67 6.38
C TRP A 50 -6.97 1.43 6.94
N TRP A 51 -7.15 0.33 7.66
CA TRP A 51 -8.45 -0.15 8.06
C TRP A 51 -9.09 0.54 9.27
N LEU A 52 -8.53 1.66 9.74
CA LEU A 52 -9.14 2.46 10.81
C LEU A 52 -10.56 2.93 10.48
N LEU A 53 -10.85 3.11 9.19
CA LEU A 53 -12.18 3.49 8.69
C LEU A 53 -13.03 2.29 8.24
N LEU A 54 -12.51 1.06 8.38
CA LEU A 54 -13.12 -0.21 7.95
C LEU A 54 -13.37 -0.34 6.43
N GLU A 55 -13.20 0.73 5.67
CA GLU A 55 -13.35 0.81 4.23
C GLU A 55 -12.06 1.29 3.58
N LYS A 56 -11.72 0.73 2.41
CA LYS A 56 -10.49 1.12 1.70
C LYS A 56 -10.64 2.50 1.05
N PRO A 57 -9.54 3.28 0.91
CA PRO A 57 -9.54 4.55 0.19
C PRO A 57 -10.18 4.48 -1.20
N GLU A 58 -9.88 3.42 -1.98
CA GLU A 58 -10.40 3.26 -3.35
C GLU A 58 -11.91 2.95 -3.42
N TYR A 59 -12.53 2.55 -2.30
CA TYR A 59 -13.97 2.27 -2.22
C TYR A 59 -14.75 3.38 -1.50
N TRP A 60 -14.06 4.44 -1.06
CA TRP A 60 -14.68 5.52 -0.31
C TRP A 60 -15.52 6.42 -1.22
N THR A 61 -16.85 6.40 -1.03
CA THR A 61 -17.79 7.09 -1.93
C THR A 61 -17.65 8.61 -1.98
N GLN A 62 -17.09 9.22 -0.93
CA GLN A 62 -16.87 10.66 -0.81
C GLN A 62 -15.51 11.09 -1.40
N GLY A 63 -14.73 10.15 -1.93
CA GLY A 63 -13.42 10.39 -2.54
C GLY A 63 -12.25 10.30 -1.57
N LEU A 64 -11.05 10.26 -2.14
CA LEU A 64 -9.81 10.02 -1.42
C LEU A 64 -9.52 11.09 -0.36
N ASP A 65 -9.82 12.36 -0.64
CA ASP A 65 -9.51 13.46 0.29
C ASP A 65 -10.41 13.44 1.53
N ASP A 66 -11.70 13.10 1.38
CA ASP A 66 -12.55 12.89 2.55
C ASP A 66 -12.08 11.67 3.35
N TRP A 67 -11.72 10.57 2.69
CA TRP A 67 -11.12 9.42 3.38
C TRP A 67 -9.88 9.82 4.20
N CYS A 68 -8.98 10.63 3.62
CA CYS A 68 -7.80 11.15 4.33
C CYS A 68 -8.22 11.97 5.56
N ALA A 69 -9.16 12.89 5.40
CA ALA A 69 -9.62 13.75 6.49
C ALA A 69 -10.31 12.95 7.61
N GLN A 70 -11.07 11.90 7.29
CA GLN A 70 -11.66 11.02 8.29
C GLN A 70 -10.60 10.15 8.97
N HIS A 71 -9.63 9.62 8.22
CA HIS A 71 -8.56 8.78 8.75
C HIS A 71 -7.70 9.58 9.73
N GLU A 72 -7.29 10.79 9.35
CA GLU A 72 -6.49 11.69 10.18
C GLU A 72 -7.20 12.04 11.50
N LYS A 73 -8.53 12.20 11.50
CA LYS A 73 -9.31 12.43 12.74
C LYS A 73 -9.26 11.23 13.69
N ARG A 74 -9.15 10.00 13.17
CA ARG A 74 -9.16 8.75 13.96
C ARG A 74 -7.76 8.29 14.35
N LEU A 75 -6.75 8.66 13.56
CA LEU A 75 -5.37 8.28 13.76
C LEU A 75 -4.85 8.55 15.19
N PRO A 76 -5.13 9.70 15.85
CA PRO A 76 -4.69 9.93 17.22
C PRO A 76 -5.17 8.87 18.22
N VAL A 77 -6.37 8.31 18.03
CA VAL A 77 -6.95 7.32 18.94
C VAL A 77 -6.14 6.03 18.92
N ILE A 78 -5.85 5.50 17.72
CA ILE A 78 -5.07 4.26 17.60
C ILE A 78 -3.61 4.50 18.05
N LEU A 79 -3.03 5.65 17.71
CA LEU A 79 -1.65 5.96 18.12
C LEU A 79 -1.51 6.07 19.63
N GLN A 80 -2.50 6.65 20.31
CA GLN A 80 -2.54 6.68 21.78
C GLN A 80 -2.66 5.27 22.38
N ALA A 81 -3.47 4.39 21.78
CA ALA A 81 -3.57 3.01 22.25
C ALA A 81 -2.25 2.25 22.06
N ILE A 82 -1.62 2.36 20.88
CA ILE A 82 -0.31 1.76 20.60
C ILE A 82 0.75 2.29 21.57
N MET A 83 0.78 3.60 21.80
CA MET A 83 1.74 4.24 22.73
C MET A 83 1.59 3.71 24.16
N LYS A 84 0.36 3.49 24.64
CA LYS A 84 0.12 2.87 25.96
C LYS A 84 0.66 1.44 26.01
N CYS A 85 0.40 0.63 24.98
CA CYS A 85 0.94 -0.73 24.90
C CYS A 85 2.47 -0.74 24.86
N GLU A 86 3.10 0.20 24.15
CA GLU A 86 4.56 0.37 24.13
C GLU A 86 5.11 0.73 25.52
N GLU A 87 4.44 1.63 26.24
CA GLU A 87 4.82 2.02 27.60
C GLU A 87 4.68 0.87 28.60
N GLU A 88 3.56 0.14 28.57
CA GLU A 88 3.32 -1.05 29.39
C GLU A 88 4.36 -2.16 29.12
N ALA A 89 4.71 -2.39 27.86
CA ALA A 89 5.75 -3.34 27.48
C ALA A 89 7.14 -2.94 28.01
N CYS A 90 7.46 -1.65 28.03
CA CYS A 90 8.70 -1.15 28.63
C CYS A 90 8.75 -1.31 30.15
N GLN A 91 7.59 -1.28 30.82
CA GLN A 91 7.48 -1.41 32.28
C GLN A 91 7.49 -2.87 32.74
N THR A 92 6.94 -3.78 31.93
CA THR A 92 6.72 -5.19 32.29
C THR A 92 7.71 -6.17 31.67
N GLY A 93 8.41 -5.79 30.60
CA GLY A 93 9.40 -6.62 29.91
C GLY A 93 10.80 -6.58 30.54
N ASN A 94 11.64 -7.56 30.19
CA ASN A 94 13.06 -7.66 30.58
C ASN A 94 13.97 -6.59 29.92
N GLY A 95 13.45 -5.41 29.58
CA GLY A 95 14.17 -4.30 28.97
C GLY A 95 13.25 -3.27 28.32
N GLN A 96 13.71 -2.02 28.21
CA GLN A 96 13.02 -0.97 27.44
C GLN A 96 12.93 -1.37 25.97
N LEU A 97 11.76 -1.18 25.35
CA LEU A 97 11.65 -1.22 23.89
C LEU A 97 12.64 -0.22 23.30
N GLN A 98 13.41 -0.64 22.31
CA GLN A 98 14.24 0.31 21.59
C GLN A 98 13.35 1.29 20.82
N GLU A 99 13.82 2.53 20.65
CA GLU A 99 13.09 3.54 19.88
C GLU A 99 12.80 3.09 18.44
N SER A 100 13.66 2.22 17.88
CA SER A 100 13.46 1.59 16.57
C SER A 100 12.25 0.65 16.52
N GLN A 101 11.82 0.11 17.66
CA GLN A 101 10.69 -0.81 17.81
C GLN A 101 9.38 -0.09 18.15
N ARG A 102 9.43 1.21 18.52
CA ARG A 102 8.22 2.00 18.80
C ARG A 102 7.55 2.39 17.49
N LEU A 103 6.33 1.92 17.31
CA LEU A 103 5.54 2.11 16.09
C LEU A 103 4.74 3.40 16.14
N SER A 104 4.27 3.84 17.31
CA SER A 104 3.39 5.01 17.45
C SER A 104 3.98 6.28 16.82
N SER A 105 5.24 6.59 17.14
CA SER A 105 5.96 7.76 16.61
C SER A 105 6.32 7.59 15.12
N GLN A 106 6.54 6.36 14.67
CA GLN A 106 6.90 6.06 13.28
C GLN A 106 5.67 6.13 12.36
N MET A 107 4.53 5.60 12.80
CA MET A 107 3.23 5.69 12.11
C MET A 107 2.74 7.13 11.97
N ARG A 108 2.89 7.95 13.02
CA ARG A 108 2.59 9.38 12.93
C ARG A 108 3.43 10.06 11.84
N ARG A 109 4.75 9.87 11.89
CA ARG A 109 5.68 10.46 10.91
C ARG A 109 5.39 9.98 9.49
N SER A 110 5.10 8.69 9.31
CA SER A 110 4.77 8.10 8.01
C SER A 110 3.51 8.72 7.40
N TRP A 111 2.51 9.05 8.22
CA TRP A 111 1.32 9.77 7.78
C TRP A 111 1.66 11.21 7.38
N GLU A 112 2.34 11.95 8.26
CA GLU A 112 2.71 13.37 8.05
C GLU A 112 3.65 13.57 6.85
N SER A 113 4.56 12.62 6.60
CA SER A 113 5.47 12.64 5.45
C SER A 113 4.86 12.12 4.16
N ALA A 114 3.63 11.60 4.18
CA ALA A 114 3.01 10.85 3.09
C ALA A 114 3.77 9.57 2.67
N ASP A 115 4.68 9.03 3.50
CA ASP A 115 5.27 7.70 3.28
C ASP A 115 4.22 6.60 3.35
N PHE A 116 3.14 6.82 4.11
CA PHE A 116 1.97 5.95 4.13
C PHE A 116 1.50 5.60 2.71
N TRP A 117 1.43 6.59 1.81
CA TRP A 117 0.91 6.38 0.45
C TRP A 117 1.85 5.57 -0.43
N ILE A 118 3.17 5.71 -0.25
CA ILE A 118 4.16 4.89 -0.97
C ILE A 118 3.97 3.42 -0.58
N MET A 119 3.91 3.14 0.72
CA MET A 119 3.73 1.76 1.21
C MET A 119 2.32 1.22 0.94
N TYR A 120 1.30 2.08 0.89
CA TYR A 120 -0.06 1.69 0.53
C TYR A 120 -0.14 1.27 -0.95
N ALA A 121 0.40 2.08 -1.85
CA ALA A 121 0.43 1.82 -3.28
C ALA A 121 1.27 0.56 -3.61
N ALA A 122 2.40 0.36 -2.93
CA ALA A 122 3.24 -0.83 -3.09
C ALA A 122 2.50 -2.15 -2.74
N ARG A 123 1.53 -2.09 -1.81
CA ARG A 123 0.73 -3.25 -1.38
C ARG A 123 -0.58 -3.43 -2.13
N ASN A 124 -1.12 -2.38 -2.75
CA ASN A 124 -2.44 -2.38 -3.37
C ASN A 124 -2.34 -1.99 -4.85
N ASN A 125 -2.04 -2.98 -5.71
CA ASN A 125 -1.87 -2.79 -7.15
C ASN A 125 -3.10 -2.16 -7.84
N PHE A 126 -4.32 -2.50 -7.43
CA PHE A 126 -5.54 -1.95 -8.00
C PHE A 126 -5.73 -0.46 -7.69
N ALA A 127 -5.25 -0.01 -6.54
CA ALA A 127 -5.33 1.40 -6.13
C ALA A 127 -4.10 2.21 -6.58
N PHE A 128 -3.07 1.55 -7.13
CA PHE A 128 -1.77 2.16 -7.42
C PHE A 128 -1.91 3.43 -8.27
N ASP A 129 -2.63 3.37 -9.40
CA ASP A 129 -2.74 4.51 -10.32
C ASP A 129 -3.38 5.73 -9.65
N ALA A 130 -4.54 5.53 -9.00
CA ALA A 130 -5.23 6.59 -8.30
C ALA A 130 -4.38 7.20 -7.17
N ILE A 131 -3.73 6.36 -6.35
CA ILE A 131 -2.88 6.84 -5.24
C ILE A 131 -1.63 7.53 -5.76
N TYR A 132 -1.02 7.02 -6.84
CA TYR A 132 0.17 7.61 -7.43
C TYR A 132 -0.12 9.05 -7.85
N TRP A 133 -1.14 9.27 -8.68
CA TRP A 133 -1.44 10.61 -9.20
C TRP A 133 -1.92 11.58 -8.12
N ASN A 134 -2.73 11.11 -7.16
CA ASN A 134 -3.31 12.00 -6.14
C ASN A 134 -2.37 12.28 -4.96
N LYS A 135 -1.43 11.39 -4.64
CA LYS A 135 -0.63 11.50 -3.40
C LYS A 135 0.88 11.41 -3.64
N ILE A 136 1.34 10.53 -4.52
CA ILE A 136 2.78 10.31 -4.72
C ILE A 136 3.38 11.33 -5.70
N ASP A 137 2.80 11.50 -6.89
CA ASP A 137 3.30 12.46 -7.90
C ASP A 137 3.38 13.87 -7.33
N GLN A 138 2.29 14.32 -6.67
CA GLN A 138 2.23 15.66 -6.09
C GLN A 138 3.30 15.90 -5.03
N ARG A 139 3.70 14.86 -4.27
CA ARG A 139 4.75 14.95 -3.25
C ARG A 139 6.13 15.20 -3.88
N PHE A 140 6.45 14.52 -4.98
CA PHE A 140 7.79 14.58 -5.58
C PHE A 140 7.92 15.68 -6.64
N PHE A 141 6.84 15.96 -7.36
CA PHE A 141 6.86 16.81 -8.54
C PHE A 141 5.94 18.04 -8.43
N GLY A 142 5.31 18.24 -7.28
CA GLY A 142 4.41 19.36 -6.99
C GLY A 142 3.03 19.20 -7.63
N SER A 143 2.08 20.00 -7.19
CA SER A 143 0.71 19.99 -7.72
C SER A 143 0.69 20.43 -9.19
N SER A 144 0.19 19.58 -10.09
CA SER A 144 -0.17 20.00 -11.44
C SER A 144 -1.35 20.96 -11.32
N GLY A 145 -1.15 22.23 -11.69
CA GLY A 145 -2.06 23.36 -11.43
C GLY A 145 -3.51 23.26 -11.95
N SER A 146 -3.96 22.10 -12.41
CA SER A 146 -5.37 21.75 -12.54
C SER A 146 -5.57 20.26 -12.29
N ASP A 147 -6.30 19.92 -11.22
CA ASP A 147 -6.54 18.54 -10.71
C ASP A 147 -7.26 17.59 -11.69
N ASN A 148 -7.44 17.93 -12.97
CA ASN A 148 -8.15 17.09 -13.93
C ASN A 148 -7.65 17.23 -15.38
N ASN A 149 -6.53 17.93 -15.63
CA ASN A 149 -6.02 18.04 -17.00
C ASN A 149 -4.94 16.99 -17.24
N ILE A 150 -5.31 15.91 -17.94
CA ILE A 150 -4.38 14.90 -18.47
C ILE A 150 -3.17 15.56 -19.16
N CYS A 151 -3.34 16.73 -19.79
CA CYS A 151 -2.25 17.49 -20.42
C CYS A 151 -1.17 17.95 -19.43
N ASP A 152 -1.51 18.19 -18.16
CA ASP A 152 -0.52 18.55 -17.14
C ASP A 152 0.31 17.33 -16.70
N VAL A 153 -0.29 16.14 -16.71
CA VAL A 153 0.42 14.87 -16.45
C VAL A 153 1.44 14.59 -17.56
N TRP A 154 1.10 14.84 -18.82
CA TRP A 154 2.03 14.67 -19.94
C TRP A 154 3.28 15.56 -19.84
N LYS A 155 3.23 16.66 -19.05
CA LYS A 155 4.45 17.46 -18.77
C LYS A 155 5.51 16.65 -18.02
N ARG A 156 5.13 15.60 -17.29
CA ARG A 156 6.06 14.68 -16.63
C ARG A 156 6.90 13.87 -17.62
N LEU A 157 6.46 13.69 -18.87
CA LEU A 157 7.31 13.09 -19.91
C LEU A 157 8.57 13.91 -20.17
N GLY A 158 8.52 15.23 -19.96
CA GLY A 158 9.70 16.09 -20.08
C GLY A 158 10.75 15.88 -18.98
N LEU A 159 10.47 15.03 -17.98
CA LEU A 159 11.43 14.63 -16.96
C LEU A 159 12.25 13.40 -17.38
N LEU A 160 11.84 12.70 -18.44
CA LEU A 160 12.58 11.56 -18.95
C LEU A 160 13.85 12.03 -19.63
N GLU A 161 14.95 11.32 -19.39
CA GLU A 161 16.18 11.52 -20.15
C GLU A 161 15.94 11.16 -21.63
N PRO A 162 16.73 11.73 -22.58
CA PRO A 162 16.55 11.46 -24.01
C PRO A 162 16.57 9.96 -24.35
N GLU A 163 17.43 9.20 -23.67
CA GLU A 163 17.55 7.74 -23.84
C GLU A 163 16.29 7.00 -23.35
N GLU A 164 15.72 7.43 -22.22
CA GLU A 164 14.48 6.85 -21.67
C GLU A 164 13.28 7.14 -22.57
N SER A 165 13.22 8.37 -23.11
CA SER A 165 12.19 8.78 -24.06
C SER A 165 12.25 7.94 -25.34
N GLU A 166 13.44 7.73 -25.91
CA GLU A 166 13.62 6.90 -27.10
C GLU A 166 13.18 5.46 -26.87
N VAL A 167 13.52 4.87 -25.72
CA VAL A 167 13.09 3.52 -25.33
C VAL A 167 11.56 3.44 -25.23
N MET A 168 10.93 4.42 -24.59
CA MET A 168 9.47 4.48 -24.42
C MET A 168 8.74 4.63 -25.76
N GLU A 169 9.24 5.49 -26.66
CA GLU A 169 8.68 5.66 -28.02
C GLU A 169 8.82 4.40 -28.86
N LYS A 170 9.99 3.74 -28.80
CA LYS A 170 10.23 2.46 -29.48
C LYS A 170 9.26 1.39 -28.99
N TYR A 171 9.08 1.27 -27.67
CA TYR A 171 8.17 0.29 -27.09
C TYR A 171 6.71 0.58 -27.46
N SER A 172 6.30 1.85 -27.38
CA SER A 172 4.95 2.29 -27.78
C SER A 172 4.67 1.97 -29.25
N SER A 173 5.64 2.24 -30.14
CA SER A 173 5.55 1.91 -31.56
C SER A 173 5.44 0.40 -31.80
N LEU A 174 6.26 -0.40 -31.11
CA LEU A 174 6.19 -1.85 -31.17
C LEU A 174 4.81 -2.37 -30.72
N LYS A 175 4.30 -1.87 -29.59
CA LYS A 175 2.97 -2.27 -29.07
C LYS A 175 1.83 -1.89 -30.01
N LEU A 176 1.92 -0.73 -30.67
CA LEU A 176 0.95 -0.32 -31.69
C LEU A 176 1.00 -1.22 -32.93
N GLN A 177 2.18 -1.71 -33.33
CA GLN A 177 2.31 -2.67 -34.43
C GLN A 177 1.77 -4.05 -34.03
N GLU A 178 2.15 -4.55 -32.86
CA GLU A 178 1.63 -5.81 -32.31
C GLU A 178 0.10 -5.76 -32.20
N ASN A 179 -0.48 -4.64 -31.76
CA ASN A 179 -1.93 -4.51 -31.63
C ASN A 179 -2.68 -4.66 -32.97
N LYS A 180 -2.05 -4.38 -34.12
CA LYS A 180 -2.67 -4.59 -35.44
C LYS A 180 -2.82 -6.07 -35.79
N THR A 181 -1.94 -6.92 -35.27
CA THR A 181 -1.91 -8.36 -35.57
C THR A 181 -2.35 -9.21 -34.38
N ARG A 182 -2.49 -8.61 -33.19
CA ARG A 182 -2.85 -9.30 -31.96
C ARG A 182 -4.27 -9.85 -32.05
N VAL A 183 -4.38 -11.17 -32.05
CA VAL A 183 -5.64 -11.86 -31.87
C VAL A 183 -6.04 -11.77 -30.39
N LEU A 184 -7.09 -11.03 -30.09
CA LEU A 184 -7.68 -10.95 -28.75
C LEU A 184 -8.52 -12.20 -28.48
N SER A 185 -7.88 -13.33 -28.22
CA SER A 185 -8.58 -14.54 -27.80
C SER A 185 -8.66 -14.62 -26.28
N TRP A 186 -9.88 -14.62 -25.75
CA TRP A 186 -10.17 -14.90 -24.33
C TRP A 186 -10.19 -16.41 -24.00
N GLY A 187 -9.72 -17.25 -24.92
CA GLY A 187 -9.61 -18.69 -24.72
C GLY A 187 -8.43 -19.05 -23.81
N PRO A 188 -8.43 -20.27 -23.25
CA PRO A 188 -7.26 -20.79 -22.54
C PRO A 188 -6.04 -20.70 -23.45
N ASP A 189 -4.95 -20.13 -22.93
CA ASP A 189 -3.67 -20.17 -23.64
C ASP A 189 -3.20 -21.62 -23.81
N GLU A 190 -2.18 -21.83 -24.64
CA GLU A 190 -1.67 -23.17 -24.97
C GLU A 190 -1.33 -23.98 -23.72
N TYR A 191 -0.76 -23.31 -22.70
CA TYR A 191 -0.48 -23.90 -21.40
C TYR A 191 -1.75 -24.34 -20.65
N THR A 192 -2.76 -23.49 -20.59
CA THR A 192 -4.04 -23.76 -19.92
C THR A 192 -4.81 -24.87 -20.65
N ALA A 193 -4.73 -24.91 -21.98
CA ALA A 193 -5.31 -25.98 -22.79
C ALA A 193 -4.62 -27.32 -22.55
N GLU A 194 -3.29 -27.35 -22.50
CA GLU A 194 -2.50 -28.55 -22.15
C GLU A 194 -2.80 -29.05 -20.74
N TYR A 195 -2.91 -28.15 -19.76
CA TYR A 195 -3.27 -28.50 -18.39
C TYR A 195 -4.68 -29.09 -18.31
N MET A 196 -5.66 -28.47 -18.98
CA MET A 196 -7.02 -29.01 -19.03
C MET A 196 -7.10 -30.35 -19.76
N ALA A 197 -6.25 -30.60 -20.76
CA ALA A 197 -6.15 -31.90 -21.41
C ALA A 197 -5.58 -32.97 -20.46
N LYS A 198 -4.55 -32.63 -19.67
CA LYS A 198 -3.99 -33.52 -18.64
C LYS A 198 -4.99 -33.86 -17.53
N MET A 199 -5.86 -32.92 -17.15
CA MET A 199 -6.89 -33.15 -16.14
C MET A 199 -8.09 -33.99 -16.63
N LYS A 200 -8.21 -34.18 -17.95
CA LYS A 200 -9.27 -35.00 -18.59
C LYS A 200 -8.82 -36.41 -18.98
N ALA A 201 -7.52 -36.72 -18.81
CA ALA A 201 -6.93 -38.04 -19.05
C ALA A 201 -6.90 -38.85 -17.74
#